data_AF-A0A4R9JS56-F1
#
_entry.id   AF-A0A4R9JS56-F1
#
_cell.length_a   1.000
_cell.length_b   1.000
_cell.length_c   1.000
_cell.angle_alpha   90.00
_cell.angle_beta   90.00
_cell.angle_gamma   90.00
#
_symmetry.space_group_name_H-M   'P 1'
#
loop_
_entity.id
_entity.type
_entity.pdbx_description
1 polymer ?
#
loop_
_entity_poly.entity_id
_entity_poly.type
_entity_poly.pdbx_seq_one_letter_code
_entity_poly.pdbx_strand_id
1 'polypeptide(L)'
;MHKFLILSLICLLPFWTNPMVGKSLEGLYFSDRQTTENGYLVIGIEIFQEKGKFFYNAQELRFKKTLGWEEVLFVGKITLVGEETILVPEGCQIRAMKEWGEKLALLRRFDCDHLQFSLKKNKSNVWVVSESLLGTLEHIPLVYALEHSAGNPVGVQLTGLPEGREGIWGFHLNGLGGKNPEKTWNPSKGQWEPFRGYGMSEELQFYRWKRTFSN
;
A
#
# COMPACT_ATOMS: atom_id res chain seq x y z
N MET A 1 73.79 -15.49 -8.40
CA MET A 1 73.18 -14.84 -7.21
C MET A 1 72.12 -13.87 -7.74
N HIS A 2 70.83 -14.28 -7.73
CA HIS A 2 69.76 -13.69 -6.90
C HIS A 2 69.36 -12.27 -7.36
N LYS A 3 68.12 -11.93 -7.76
CA LYS A 3 66.76 -12.44 -7.50
C LYS A 3 65.83 -11.99 -8.66
N PHE A 4 64.99 -12.84 -9.26
CA PHE A 4 63.56 -13.08 -8.92
C PHE A 4 62.72 -11.78 -8.82
N LEU A 5 61.50 -11.64 -9.33
CA LEU A 5 60.61 -12.43 -10.18
C LEU A 5 59.38 -11.52 -10.37
N ILE A 6 58.73 -11.67 -11.50
CA ILE A 6 57.41 -11.14 -11.85
C ILE A 6 56.39 -11.41 -10.73
N LEU A 7 55.71 -10.36 -10.25
CA LEU A 7 54.42 -10.38 -9.56
C LEU A 7 53.85 -8.96 -9.73
N SER A 8 53.01 -8.60 -10.70
CA SER A 8 51.73 -9.19 -11.12
C SER A 8 50.86 -9.62 -9.94
N LEU A 9 50.46 -8.64 -9.12
CA LEU A 9 49.18 -8.69 -8.42
C LEU A 9 48.65 -7.27 -8.29
N ILE A 10 48.14 -6.75 -9.41
CA ILE A 10 47.10 -5.73 -9.37
C ILE A 10 46.00 -6.36 -8.52
N CYS A 11 45.81 -5.85 -7.30
CA CYS A 11 44.64 -6.12 -6.49
C CYS A 11 43.41 -5.73 -7.32
N LEU A 12 42.88 -6.72 -8.05
CA LEU A 12 41.51 -6.73 -8.50
C LEU A 12 40.69 -6.70 -7.22
N LEU A 13 40.37 -5.47 -6.78
CA LEU A 13 39.23 -5.21 -5.93
C LEU A 13 38.10 -6.07 -6.48
N PRO A 14 37.43 -6.89 -5.67
CA PRO A 14 36.09 -7.29 -6.04
C PRO A 14 35.31 -5.99 -6.04
N PHE A 15 35.17 -5.39 -7.23
CA PHE A 15 34.04 -4.55 -7.57
C PHE A 15 32.82 -5.43 -7.32
N TRP A 16 32.37 -5.46 -6.07
CA TRP A 16 30.97 -5.65 -5.71
C TRP A 16 30.23 -4.48 -6.36
N THR A 17 30.10 -4.56 -7.68
CA THR A 17 28.94 -3.99 -8.34
C THR A 17 27.80 -4.80 -7.76
N ASN A 18 27.07 -4.24 -6.80
CA ASN A 18 25.70 -4.65 -6.56
C ASN A 18 24.99 -4.44 -7.90
N PRO A 19 24.76 -5.49 -8.71
CA PRO A 19 24.02 -5.29 -9.93
C PRO A 19 22.57 -5.17 -9.47
N MET A 20 21.97 -4.02 -9.76
CA MET A 20 20.53 -3.80 -9.61
C MET A 20 20.07 -3.50 -8.19
N VAL A 21 20.24 -2.24 -7.78
CA VAL A 21 19.14 -1.55 -7.08
C VAL A 21 18.00 -1.40 -8.10
N GLY A 22 17.32 -2.49 -8.42
CA GLY A 22 15.99 -2.40 -9.00
C GLY A 22 15.13 -1.68 -7.96
N LYS A 23 14.37 -0.66 -8.38
CA LYS A 23 13.41 0.00 -7.48
C LYS A 23 12.57 -1.08 -6.81
N SER A 24 12.56 -1.10 -5.47
CA SER A 24 11.81 -2.11 -4.73
C SER A 24 10.32 -1.95 -5.04
N LEU A 25 9.65 -3.07 -5.34
CA LEU A 25 8.18 -3.16 -5.44
C LEU A 25 7.52 -3.01 -4.07
N GLU A 26 8.29 -3.06 -2.97
CA GLU A 26 7.75 -2.96 -1.63
C GLU A 26 7.30 -1.53 -1.30
N GLY A 27 6.08 -1.42 -0.76
CA GLY A 27 5.51 -0.15 -0.40
C GLY A 27 4.01 -0.22 -0.17
N LEU A 28 3.43 0.97 -0.03
CA LEU A 28 1.98 1.15 0.01
C LEU A 28 1.57 1.97 -1.20
N TYR A 29 0.55 1.51 -1.92
CA TYR A 29 0.07 2.11 -3.15
C TYR A 29 -1.41 2.43 -3.00
N PHE A 30 -1.79 3.69 -3.14
CA PHE A 30 -3.18 4.12 -2.99
C PHE A 30 -3.70 4.78 -4.25
N SER A 31 -4.95 4.48 -4.59
CA SER A 31 -5.71 5.28 -5.54
C SER A 31 -6.08 6.61 -4.92
N ASP A 32 -6.40 7.59 -5.76
CA ASP A 32 -7.26 8.68 -5.33
C ASP A 32 -8.73 8.17 -5.24
N ARG A 33 -9.65 9.02 -4.81
CA ARG A 33 -11.09 8.75 -4.82
C ARG A 33 -11.57 8.42 -6.22
N GLN A 34 -12.19 7.24 -6.35
CA GLN A 34 -12.85 6.80 -7.57
C GLN A 34 -14.37 6.93 -7.42
N THR A 35 -14.99 7.85 -8.16
CA THR A 35 -16.44 8.07 -8.12
C THR A 35 -17.20 6.89 -8.72
N THR A 36 -18.32 6.54 -8.10
CA THR A 36 -19.27 5.54 -8.58
C THR A 36 -20.66 6.16 -8.62
N GLU A 37 -21.63 5.49 -9.25
CA GLU A 37 -23.01 5.99 -9.35
C GLU A 37 -23.62 6.33 -7.97
N ASN A 38 -23.36 5.50 -6.96
CA ASN A 38 -23.98 5.59 -5.64
C ASN A 38 -23.01 5.98 -4.50
N GLY A 39 -21.84 6.53 -4.83
CA GLY A 39 -20.84 6.94 -3.86
C GLY A 39 -19.43 6.92 -4.43
N TYR A 40 -18.46 6.36 -3.72
CA TYR A 40 -17.09 6.27 -4.20
C TYR A 40 -16.34 5.10 -3.56
N LEU A 41 -15.16 4.79 -4.11
CA LEU A 41 -14.21 3.86 -3.51
C LEU A 41 -12.79 4.43 -3.50
N VAL A 42 -11.96 3.91 -2.60
CA VAL A 42 -10.52 4.12 -2.54
C VAL A 42 -9.86 2.77 -2.36
N ILE A 43 -8.77 2.53 -3.08
CA ILE A 43 -7.99 1.29 -3.00
C ILE A 43 -6.64 1.57 -2.39
N GLY A 44 -6.21 0.71 -1.48
CA GLY A 44 -4.86 0.63 -0.97
C GLY A 44 -4.30 -0.77 -1.23
N ILE A 45 -3.04 -0.86 -1.64
CA ILE A 45 -2.31 -2.11 -1.80
C ILE A 45 -0.98 -1.98 -1.09
N GLU A 46 -0.76 -2.85 -0.11
CA GLU A 46 0.54 -3.07 0.49
C GLU A 46 1.23 -4.22 -0.21
N ILE A 47 2.50 -4.02 -0.60
CA ILE A 47 3.37 -5.07 -1.13
C ILE A 47 4.57 -5.20 -0.21
N PHE A 48 4.89 -6.42 0.19
CA PHE A 48 5.99 -6.73 1.10
C PHE A 48 6.64 -8.07 0.73
N GLN A 49 7.91 -8.25 1.11
CA GLN A 49 8.61 -9.50 0.96
C GLN A 49 8.69 -10.27 2.28
N GLU A 50 8.44 -11.57 2.24
CA GLU A 50 8.73 -12.50 3.34
C GLU A 50 9.51 -13.70 2.80
N LYS A 51 10.67 -14.01 3.41
CA LYS A 51 11.53 -15.15 3.04
C LYS A 51 11.84 -15.20 1.53
N GLY A 52 12.09 -14.04 0.93
CA GLY A 52 12.43 -13.93 -0.49
C GLY A 52 11.22 -13.96 -1.46
N LYS A 53 9.99 -14.15 -0.97
CA LYS A 53 8.77 -14.15 -1.80
C LYS A 53 7.94 -12.90 -1.56
N PHE A 54 7.29 -12.40 -2.61
CA PHE A 54 6.42 -11.23 -2.53
C PHE A 54 4.98 -11.62 -2.18
N PHE A 55 4.40 -10.84 -1.29
CA PHE A 55 3.02 -10.95 -0.82
C PHE A 55 2.36 -9.58 -0.90
N TYR A 56 1.04 -9.57 -0.82
CA TYR A 56 0.29 -8.33 -0.77
C TYR A 56 -0.91 -8.40 0.17
N ASN A 57 -1.28 -7.23 0.68
CA ASN A 57 -2.56 -6.98 1.30
C ASN A 57 -3.24 -5.87 0.50
N ALA A 58 -4.42 -6.12 -0.05
CA ALA A 58 -5.23 -5.09 -0.69
C ALA A 58 -6.44 -4.77 0.18
N GLN A 59 -6.78 -3.49 0.25
CA GLN A 59 -7.96 -2.97 0.93
C GLN A 59 -8.71 -2.05 -0.03
N GLU A 60 -10.00 -2.25 -0.17
CA GLU A 60 -10.89 -1.32 -0.84
C GLU A 60 -11.91 -0.82 0.17
N LEU A 61 -11.89 0.49 0.43
CA LEU A 61 -12.93 1.15 1.21
C LEU A 61 -13.93 1.78 0.26
N ARG A 62 -15.20 1.43 0.44
CA ARG A 62 -16.31 1.89 -0.37
C ARG A 62 -17.35 2.59 0.48
N PHE A 63 -17.79 3.75 0.03
CA PHE A 63 -18.96 4.42 0.56
C PHE A 63 -20.13 4.29 -0.42
N LYS A 64 -21.26 3.81 0.07
CA LYS A 64 -22.54 3.75 -0.66
C LYS A 64 -23.55 4.60 0.11
N LYS A 65 -24.12 5.63 -0.53
CA LYS A 65 -25.10 6.55 0.08
C LYS A 65 -26.27 5.84 0.77
N THR A 66 -26.67 4.68 0.26
CA THR A 66 -27.82 3.90 0.75
C THR A 66 -27.47 2.87 1.81
N LEU A 67 -26.21 2.42 1.89
CA LEU A 67 -25.81 1.25 2.70
C LEU A 67 -24.69 1.56 3.71
N GLY A 68 -24.07 2.74 3.65
CA GLY A 68 -22.95 3.11 4.50
C GLY A 68 -21.61 2.68 3.91
N TRP A 69 -20.75 2.13 4.74
CA TRP A 69 -19.37 1.79 4.42
C TRP A 69 -19.16 0.29 4.30
N GLU A 70 -18.35 -0.09 3.31
CA GLU A 70 -17.94 -1.46 3.06
C GLU A 70 -16.42 -1.51 2.89
N GLU A 71 -15.76 -2.40 3.61
CA GLU A 71 -14.32 -2.65 3.51
C GLU A 71 -14.09 -4.05 2.97
N VAL A 72 -13.42 -4.13 1.83
CA VAL A 72 -13.06 -5.38 1.15
C VAL A 72 -11.57 -5.59 1.34
N LEU A 73 -11.18 -6.74 1.86
CA LEU A 73 -9.78 -7.04 2.20
C LEU A 73 -9.35 -8.33 1.55
N PHE A 74 -8.32 -8.25 0.71
CA PHE A 74 -7.72 -9.38 0.01
C PHE A 74 -6.28 -9.55 0.51
N VAL A 75 -5.88 -10.79 0.75
CA VAL A 75 -4.49 -11.13 1.07
C VAL A 75 -4.03 -12.22 0.11
N GLY A 76 -2.77 -12.19 -0.32
CA GLY A 76 -2.28 -13.19 -1.24
C GLY A 76 -0.83 -13.03 -1.65
N LYS A 77 -0.49 -13.70 -2.75
CA LYS A 77 0.86 -13.78 -3.30
C LYS A 77 0.98 -12.96 -4.57
N ILE A 78 2.20 -12.55 -4.85
CA ILE A 78 2.54 -11.91 -6.11
C ILE A 78 3.24 -12.91 -7.01
N THR A 79 2.75 -13.04 -8.24
CA THR A 79 3.40 -13.79 -9.32
C THR A 79 3.94 -12.82 -10.34
N LEU A 80 5.23 -12.92 -10.65
CA LEU A 80 5.87 -12.10 -11.68
C LEU A 80 5.86 -12.86 -12.99
N VAL A 81 5.18 -12.32 -14.01
CA VAL A 81 5.10 -12.91 -15.35
C VAL A 81 5.66 -11.91 -16.36
N GLY A 82 6.93 -12.07 -16.71
CA GLY A 82 7.65 -11.07 -17.53
C GLY A 82 7.75 -9.73 -16.80
N GLU A 83 7.21 -8.67 -17.39
CA GLU A 83 7.14 -7.33 -16.78
C GLU A 83 5.86 -7.11 -15.97
N GLU A 84 4.91 -8.05 -16.00
CA GLU A 84 3.64 -7.93 -15.29
C GLU A 84 3.74 -8.46 -13.87
N THR A 85 3.17 -7.69 -12.94
CA THR A 85 2.99 -8.09 -11.54
C THR A 85 1.56 -8.57 -11.36
N ILE A 86 1.35 -9.85 -11.11
CA ILE A 86 0.02 -10.45 -10.94
C ILE A 86 -0.24 -10.68 -9.46
N LEU A 87 -1.32 -10.10 -8.96
CA LEU A 87 -1.81 -10.27 -7.59
C LEU A 87 -2.79 -11.45 -7.59
N VAL A 88 -2.43 -12.54 -6.90
CA VAL A 88 -3.27 -13.73 -6.77
C VAL A 88 -3.72 -13.82 -5.31
N PRO A 89 -5.00 -13.52 -5.01
CA PRO A 89 -5.51 -13.58 -3.65
C PRO A 89 -5.63 -15.03 -3.18
N GLU A 90 -5.38 -15.26 -1.90
CA GLU A 90 -5.53 -16.54 -1.22
C GLU A 90 -6.60 -16.49 -0.12
N GLY A 91 -7.04 -15.28 0.25
CA GLY A 91 -8.13 -15.10 1.20
C GLY A 91 -8.79 -13.75 1.05
N CYS A 92 -10.11 -13.75 1.06
CA CYS A 92 -10.92 -12.56 0.88
C CYS A 92 -11.96 -12.42 1.99
N GLN A 93 -12.21 -11.18 2.40
CA GLN A 93 -13.25 -10.85 3.37
C GLN A 93 -13.91 -9.52 3.02
N ILE A 94 -15.18 -9.40 3.40
CA ILE A 94 -15.97 -8.18 3.30
C ILE A 94 -16.50 -7.85 4.68
N ARG A 95 -16.32 -6.59 5.07
CA ARG A 95 -16.82 -6.02 6.31
C ARG A 95 -17.66 -4.80 5.98
N ALA A 96 -18.60 -4.45 6.86
CA ALA A 96 -19.41 -3.26 6.68
C ALA A 96 -19.73 -2.57 8.00
N MET A 97 -20.00 -1.27 7.91
CA MET A 97 -20.54 -0.46 9.00
C MET A 97 -21.51 0.56 8.40
N LYS A 98 -22.57 0.89 9.13
CA LYS A 98 -23.57 1.82 8.61
C LYS A 98 -23.06 3.25 8.72
N GLU A 99 -22.55 3.60 9.88
CA GLU A 99 -21.98 4.91 10.18
C GLU A 99 -20.49 4.78 10.46
N TRP A 100 -19.74 5.82 10.09
CA TRP A 100 -18.30 5.82 10.29
C TRP A 100 -17.97 5.86 11.79
N GLY A 101 -16.98 5.06 12.20
CA GLY A 101 -16.58 4.92 13.61
C GLY A 101 -17.33 3.81 14.37
N GLU A 102 -18.38 3.24 13.78
CA GLU A 102 -18.98 2.02 14.29
C GLU A 102 -18.03 0.82 14.11
N LYS A 103 -18.27 -0.24 14.89
CA LYS A 103 -17.51 -1.49 14.73
C LYS A 103 -17.88 -2.15 13.41
N LEU A 104 -16.87 -2.39 12.57
CA LEU A 104 -17.02 -3.19 11.35
C LEU A 104 -17.54 -4.59 11.65
N ALA A 105 -18.69 -4.93 11.05
CA ALA A 105 -19.26 -6.27 11.08
C ALA A 105 -18.69 -7.11 9.93
N LEU A 106 -18.21 -8.32 10.22
CA LEU A 106 -17.81 -9.28 9.19
C LEU A 106 -19.06 -9.79 8.47
N LEU A 107 -19.18 -9.47 7.18
CA LEU A 107 -20.30 -9.94 6.36
C LEU A 107 -19.98 -11.26 5.69
N ARG A 108 -18.77 -11.38 5.14
CA ARG A 108 -18.36 -12.57 4.40
C ARG A 108 -16.87 -12.82 4.51
N ARG A 109 -16.50 -14.09 4.52
CA ARG A 109 -15.18 -14.60 4.20
C ARG A 109 -15.34 -15.67 3.13
N PHE A 110 -14.49 -15.67 2.11
CA PHE A 110 -14.61 -16.57 0.99
C PHE A 110 -13.26 -16.83 0.34
N ASP A 111 -13.17 -17.98 -0.32
CA ASP A 111 -12.03 -18.36 -1.15
C ASP A 111 -12.15 -17.63 -2.50
N CYS A 112 -11.02 -17.13 -2.97
CA CYS A 112 -10.95 -16.23 -4.12
C CYS A 112 -9.72 -16.48 -4.98
N ASP A 113 -9.10 -17.65 -4.83
CA ASP A 113 -7.91 -18.13 -5.55
C ASP A 113 -8.05 -18.18 -7.09
N HIS A 114 -9.28 -18.10 -7.61
CA HIS A 114 -9.59 -18.00 -9.03
C HIS A 114 -9.52 -16.56 -9.58
N LEU A 115 -9.44 -15.54 -8.73
CA LEU A 115 -9.30 -14.15 -9.14
C LEU A 115 -7.83 -13.81 -9.42
N GLN A 116 -7.58 -12.86 -10.33
CA GLN A 116 -6.24 -12.34 -10.61
C GLN A 116 -6.33 -10.87 -10.99
N PHE A 117 -5.45 -10.06 -10.40
CA PHE A 117 -5.38 -8.64 -10.71
C PHE A 117 -4.01 -8.30 -11.26
N SER A 118 -3.96 -7.66 -12.43
CA SER A 118 -2.71 -7.19 -13.01
C SER A 118 -2.36 -5.83 -12.42
N LEU A 119 -1.13 -5.68 -11.97
CA LEU A 119 -0.54 -4.43 -11.51
C LEU A 119 0.61 -4.06 -12.45
N LYS A 120 0.46 -2.93 -13.15
CA LYS A 120 1.46 -2.47 -14.12
C LYS A 120 1.60 -0.97 -14.12
N LYS A 121 2.74 -0.48 -14.59
CA LYS A 121 2.92 0.95 -14.79
C LYS A 121 2.38 1.38 -16.14
N ASN A 122 1.65 2.49 -16.17
CA ASN A 122 1.22 3.12 -17.41
C ASN A 122 2.37 3.95 -18.03
N LYS A 123 2.09 4.60 -19.18
CA LYS A 123 3.06 5.46 -19.89
C LYS A 123 3.58 6.63 -19.06
N SER A 124 2.83 7.04 -18.03
CA SER A 124 3.21 8.10 -17.09
C SER A 124 3.93 7.56 -15.84
N ASN A 125 4.35 6.29 -15.85
CA ASN A 125 5.05 5.62 -14.74
C ASN A 125 4.21 5.56 -13.44
N VAL A 126 2.88 5.66 -13.55
CA VAL A 126 1.92 5.47 -12.45
C VAL A 126 1.47 4.02 -12.42
N TRP A 127 1.44 3.41 -11.23
CA TRP A 127 0.91 2.07 -11.04
C TRP A 127 -0.59 2.03 -11.31
N VAL A 128 -1.06 1.01 -12.00
CA VAL A 128 -2.47 0.81 -12.35
C VAL A 128 -2.82 -0.63 -12.04
N VAL A 129 -3.86 -0.83 -11.22
CA VAL A 129 -4.46 -2.14 -11.02
C VAL A 129 -5.55 -2.36 -12.06
N SER A 130 -5.67 -3.59 -12.58
CA SER A 130 -6.61 -3.92 -13.66
C SER A 130 -8.05 -3.60 -13.32
N GLU A 131 -8.45 -3.76 -12.05
CA GLU A 131 -9.81 -3.48 -11.58
C GLU A 131 -9.86 -3.32 -10.05
N SER A 132 -11.00 -2.83 -9.56
CA SER A 132 -11.36 -2.81 -8.14
C SER A 132 -11.50 -4.23 -7.59
N LEU A 133 -11.38 -4.44 -6.28
CA LEU A 133 -11.41 -5.78 -5.69
C LEU A 133 -12.74 -6.52 -5.89
N LEU A 134 -13.84 -5.77 -6.09
CA LEU A 134 -15.15 -6.30 -6.44
C LEU A 134 -15.50 -6.18 -7.95
N GLY A 135 -14.53 -5.84 -8.80
CA GLY A 135 -14.72 -5.77 -10.26
C GLY A 135 -15.70 -4.69 -10.76
N THR A 136 -15.99 -3.67 -9.95
CA THR A 136 -16.92 -2.58 -10.32
C THR A 136 -16.31 -1.49 -11.19
N LEU A 137 -14.99 -1.27 -11.10
CA LEU A 137 -14.26 -0.27 -11.87
C LEU A 137 -13.00 -0.92 -12.42
N GLU A 138 -12.60 -0.52 -13.63
CA GLU A 138 -11.41 -1.03 -14.29
C GLU A 138 -10.30 0.04 -14.35
N HIS A 139 -9.06 -0.39 -14.55
CA HIS A 139 -7.88 0.44 -14.81
C HIS A 139 -7.65 1.55 -13.77
N ILE A 140 -7.62 1.17 -12.50
CA ILE A 140 -7.59 2.14 -11.39
C ILE A 140 -6.15 2.60 -11.13
N PRO A 141 -5.85 3.90 -11.26
CA PRO A 141 -4.52 4.43 -11.01
C PRO A 141 -4.24 4.54 -9.50
N LEU A 142 -3.10 4.02 -9.08
CA LEU A 142 -2.54 4.15 -7.74
C LEU A 142 -1.56 5.33 -7.72
N VAL A 143 -2.13 6.54 -7.70
CA VAL A 143 -1.38 7.79 -7.86
C VAL A 143 -0.46 8.11 -6.67
N TYR A 144 -0.71 7.50 -5.51
CA TYR A 144 0.15 7.64 -4.34
C TYR A 144 0.99 6.37 -4.14
N ALA A 145 2.29 6.47 -4.38
CA ALA A 145 3.25 5.39 -4.14
C ALA A 145 4.16 5.76 -2.96
N LEU A 146 3.91 5.15 -1.80
CA LEU A 146 4.71 5.29 -0.59
C LEU A 146 5.72 4.14 -0.54
N GLU A 147 6.73 4.22 -1.40
CA GLU A 147 7.80 3.22 -1.50
C GLU A 147 8.49 3.02 -0.12
N HIS A 148 8.94 1.78 0.14
CA HIS A 148 9.62 1.39 1.39
C HIS A 148 8.80 1.66 2.67
N SER A 149 7.47 1.74 2.55
CA SER A 149 6.56 1.96 3.68
C SER A 149 5.78 0.71 4.10
N ALA A 150 6.05 -0.43 3.48
CA ALA A 150 5.43 -1.71 3.84
C ALA A 150 5.68 -2.08 5.32
N GLY A 151 4.67 -2.61 5.98
CA GLY A 151 4.68 -2.98 7.39
C GLY A 151 4.66 -1.80 8.37
N ASN A 152 4.63 -0.56 7.89
CA ASN A 152 4.45 0.61 8.75
C ASN A 152 2.96 0.89 8.96
N PRO A 153 2.57 1.35 10.17
CA PRO A 153 1.25 1.91 10.39
C PRO A 153 1.07 3.20 9.59
N VAL A 154 0.23 3.13 8.55
CA VAL A 154 -0.06 4.24 7.66
C VAL A 154 -1.55 4.36 7.49
N GLY A 155 -2.05 5.54 7.84
CA GLY A 155 -3.45 5.91 7.69
C GLY A 155 -3.59 7.02 6.68
N VAL A 156 -4.75 7.07 6.03
CA VAL A 156 -5.17 8.13 5.13
C VAL A 156 -6.46 8.74 5.65
N GLN A 157 -6.50 10.06 5.68
CA GLN A 157 -7.73 10.82 5.92
C GLN A 157 -8.44 11.02 4.58
N LEU A 158 -9.71 10.64 4.54
CA LEU A 158 -10.57 10.88 3.38
C LEU A 158 -11.48 12.09 3.64
N THR A 159 -11.71 12.90 2.61
CA THR A 159 -12.63 14.04 2.68
C THR A 159 -14.06 13.56 2.95
N GLY A 160 -14.77 14.20 3.88
CA GLY A 160 -16.12 13.79 4.28
C GLY A 160 -16.19 12.72 5.38
N LEU A 161 -15.04 12.28 5.89
CA LEU A 161 -14.94 11.60 7.19
C LEU A 161 -14.70 12.62 8.31
N PRO A 162 -14.99 12.29 9.58
CA PRO A 162 -14.69 13.16 10.72
C PRO A 162 -13.24 13.64 10.70
N GLU A 163 -13.00 14.90 11.03
CA GLU A 163 -11.66 15.45 11.08
C GLU A 163 -10.84 14.81 12.21
N GLY A 164 -9.54 14.66 11.97
CA GLY A 164 -8.62 14.10 12.94
C GLY A 164 -8.65 12.58 13.00
N ARG A 165 -8.24 12.01 14.14
CA ARG A 165 -7.96 10.57 14.25
C ARG A 165 -9.15 9.67 13.92
N GLU A 166 -10.36 10.16 14.16
CA GLU A 166 -11.58 9.39 13.98
C GLU A 166 -11.85 9.09 12.50
N GLY A 167 -11.39 9.91 11.55
CA GLY A 167 -11.63 9.74 10.11
C GLY A 167 -10.55 9.01 9.33
N ILE A 168 -9.73 8.19 9.99
CA ILE A 168 -8.55 7.58 9.38
C ILE A 168 -8.82 6.12 9.00
N TRP A 169 -8.47 5.77 7.77
CA TRP A 169 -8.49 4.43 7.21
C TRP A 169 -7.08 4.01 6.76
N GLY A 170 -6.77 2.71 6.71
CA GLY A 170 -5.51 2.25 6.13
C GLY A 170 -4.89 1.03 6.81
N PHE A 171 -3.56 0.94 6.74
CA PHE A 171 -2.80 -0.27 7.05
C PHE A 171 -2.18 -0.22 8.44
N HIS A 172 -2.21 -1.37 9.12
CA HIS A 172 -1.56 -1.61 10.42
C HIS A 172 -1.92 -0.59 11.52
N LEU A 173 -3.16 -0.08 11.50
CA LEU A 173 -3.64 0.92 12.46
C LEU A 173 -4.10 0.35 13.82
N ASN A 174 -4.02 -0.98 13.99
CA ASN A 174 -4.36 -1.63 15.24
C ASN A 174 -3.28 -1.35 16.30
N GLY A 175 -3.72 -1.09 17.55
CA GLY A 175 -2.79 -0.97 18.69
C GLY A 175 -2.03 0.36 18.77
N LEU A 176 -2.45 1.41 18.04
CA LEU A 176 -1.78 2.73 18.08
C LEU A 176 -1.86 3.46 19.44
N GLY A 177 -2.64 2.95 20.38
CA GLY A 177 -2.66 3.40 21.78
C GLY A 177 -3.03 4.87 21.96
N GLY A 178 -3.86 5.41 21.06
CA GLY A 178 -4.31 6.80 21.14
C GLY A 178 -3.21 7.85 20.93
N LYS A 179 -2.09 7.48 20.28
CA LYS A 179 -1.00 8.41 19.96
C LYS A 179 -1.24 9.15 18.64
N ASN A 180 -0.70 10.35 18.54
CA ASN A 180 -0.68 11.10 17.28
C ASN A 180 0.32 10.47 16.29
N PRO A 181 0.14 10.71 14.98
CA PRO A 181 1.13 10.34 13.99
C PRO A 181 2.48 10.98 14.31
N GLU A 182 3.55 10.35 13.87
CA GLU A 182 4.89 10.94 13.91
C GLU A 182 5.19 11.74 12.65
N LYS A 183 4.59 11.34 11.52
CA LYS A 183 4.86 11.94 10.21
C LYS A 183 3.59 12.15 9.38
N THR A 184 3.67 13.14 8.50
CA THR A 184 2.69 13.42 7.44
C THR A 184 3.39 13.32 6.09
N TRP A 185 2.71 12.78 5.08
CA TRP A 185 3.24 12.70 3.72
C TRP A 185 3.16 14.06 3.02
N ASN A 186 4.25 14.48 2.39
CA ASN A 186 4.27 15.65 1.52
C ASN A 186 4.25 15.16 0.05
N PRO A 187 3.11 15.23 -0.65
CA PRO A 187 2.99 14.70 -2.02
C PRO A 187 3.87 15.46 -3.01
N SER A 188 4.03 16.78 -2.87
CA SER A 188 4.86 17.60 -3.76
C SER A 188 6.35 17.25 -3.69
N LYS A 189 6.82 16.80 -2.52
CA LYS A 189 8.22 16.40 -2.30
C LYS A 189 8.45 14.89 -2.35
N GLY A 190 7.39 14.09 -2.37
CA GLY A 190 7.47 12.63 -2.30
C GLY A 190 8.18 12.12 -1.05
N GLN A 191 7.99 12.78 0.11
CA GLN A 191 8.68 12.40 1.34
C GLN A 191 7.83 12.60 2.59
N TRP A 192 8.18 11.88 3.66
CA TRP A 192 7.58 12.03 4.97
C TRP A 192 8.19 13.19 5.75
N GLU A 193 7.36 14.10 6.25
CA GLU A 193 7.76 15.23 7.11
C GLU A 193 7.22 15.07 8.54
N PRO A 194 7.80 15.74 9.55
CA PRO A 194 7.27 15.69 10.92
C PRO A 194 5.80 16.08 10.98
N PHE A 195 5.01 15.34 11.76
CA PHE A 195 3.59 15.65 11.96
C PHE A 195 3.41 17.04 12.57
N ARG A 196 2.58 17.88 11.93
CA ARG A 196 2.27 19.24 12.39
C ARG A 196 0.81 19.44 12.79
N GLY A 197 0.01 18.38 12.71
CA GLY A 197 -1.44 18.43 12.84
C GLY A 197 -2.11 17.68 11.69
N TYR A 198 -3.40 17.40 11.89
CA TYR A 198 -4.25 16.90 10.82
C TYR A 198 -4.56 18.05 9.88
N GLY A 199 -4.38 17.84 8.57
CA GLY A 199 -4.70 18.85 7.59
C GLY A 199 -6.17 18.82 7.18
N MET A 200 -6.58 19.89 6.49
CA MET A 200 -7.94 20.10 6.00
C MET A 200 -7.95 20.18 4.46
N SER A 201 -7.28 19.24 3.78
CA SER A 201 -7.26 19.20 2.32
C SER A 201 -8.45 18.42 1.77
N GLU A 202 -8.90 18.77 0.57
CA GLU A 202 -9.82 17.94 -0.21
C GLU A 202 -9.12 16.70 -0.80
N GLU A 203 -7.78 16.73 -0.89
CA GLU A 203 -6.94 15.60 -1.31
C GLU A 203 -6.65 14.63 -0.17
N LEU A 204 -6.29 13.39 -0.51
CA LEU A 204 -5.90 12.37 0.45
C LEU A 204 -4.66 12.80 1.25
N GLN A 205 -4.77 12.73 2.58
CA GLN A 205 -3.67 13.04 3.48
C GLN A 205 -3.20 11.81 4.23
N PHE A 206 -1.91 11.50 4.10
CA PHE A 206 -1.33 10.31 4.70
C PHE A 206 -0.56 10.65 5.97
N TYR A 207 -0.73 9.79 6.96
CA TYR A 207 -0.16 9.88 8.29
C TYR A 207 0.53 8.57 8.64
N ARG A 208 1.68 8.66 9.30
CA ARG A 208 2.45 7.48 9.73
C ARG A 208 2.72 7.52 11.21
N TRP A 209 2.50 6.40 11.89
CA TRP A 209 2.82 6.21 13.30
C TRP A 209 4.09 5.39 13.48
N LYS A 210 4.67 5.47 14.68
CA LYS A 210 5.65 4.49 15.11
C LYS A 210 4.98 3.13 15.24
N ARG A 211 5.65 2.09 14.75
CA ARG A 211 5.27 0.73 15.10
C ARG A 211 5.44 0.55 16.61
N THR A 212 4.34 0.28 17.29
CA THR A 212 4.39 -0.14 18.70
C THR A 212 4.17 -1.64 18.70
N PHE A 213 5.21 -2.39 19.02
CA PHE A 213 5.02 -3.78 19.39
C PHE A 213 4.36 -3.73 20.77
N SER A 214 3.17 -4.30 20.89
CA SER A 214 2.60 -4.60 22.20
C SER A 214 3.62 -5.51 22.89
N ASN A 215 4.20 -5.07 24.00
CA ASN A 215 4.93 -5.96 24.92
C ASN A 215 3.92 -6.86 25.63
#